data_AF-A0A2D4SU12-F1
#
_entry.id   AF-A0A2D4SU12-F1
#
_cell.length_a   1.000
_cell.length_b   1.000
_cell.length_c   1.000
_cell.angle_alpha   90.00
_cell.angle_beta   90.00
_cell.angle_gamma   90.00
#
_symmetry.space_group_name_H-M   'P 1'
#
loop_
_entity.id
_entity.type
_entity.pdbx_description
1 polymer ?
#
loop_
_entity_poly.entity_id
_entity_poly.type
_entity_poly.pdbx_seq_one_letter_code
_entity_poly.pdbx_strand_id
1 'polypeptide(L)'
;MEPAPGFLWTMIGHSDSLTMPSYTDSMPLFERTGEWSGTRCFELPHGAMHLTEEEAYVLYRDIIEKTTGVGIDTGAGERSILGMRGAWPGTFSWNGNTPNYFNDTLIVIWKENGRGHVREFHAHTDTGAYNFGYHNSSSLRPNRRYRYKNGWHRGYNALQIDEWGYKVRDDSNKNGYWDDDRNGWLDGGSEDHDRTGSGHNIHLASVNAPLGSAKVHNWSAGCQTIPGHRNWKQFIDVAWESLGTEVDYYLVDTRDISPRVWSECTPDGSHECPWEITSNSFVSQRTTEGIQTSEFDEYNCSTADESGPEVVYLFTTDSQGEIEISVECDEPIDVDVHLLDADDANACLERAHRSLSRDIEPGRYFIVVDSWVDGDGVVRSGDYTLRVDFSD
;
A
#
# COMPACT_ATOMS: atom_id res chain seq x y z
N MET A 1 4.79 30.52 -7.00
CA MET A 1 4.26 31.38 -8.07
C MET A 1 3.33 30.52 -8.88
N GLU A 2 2.08 30.94 -9.09
CA GLU A 2 1.14 30.22 -9.95
C GLU A 2 1.77 30.03 -11.34
N PRO A 3 1.75 28.81 -11.89
CA PRO A 3 2.36 28.56 -13.20
C PRO A 3 1.61 29.33 -14.28
N ALA A 4 2.31 29.63 -15.38
CA ALA A 4 1.69 30.12 -16.60
C ALA A 4 0.55 29.15 -17.02
N PRO A 5 -0.49 29.63 -17.75
CA PRO A 5 -1.60 28.76 -18.11
C PRO A 5 -1.08 27.53 -18.84
N GLY A 6 -1.64 26.36 -18.47
CA GLY A 6 -1.33 25.10 -19.13
C GLY A 6 -1.57 25.20 -20.63
N PHE A 7 -0.90 24.34 -21.40
CA PHE A 7 -1.08 24.28 -22.85
C PHE A 7 -1.91 23.05 -23.22
N LEU A 8 -2.67 23.16 -24.31
CA LEU A 8 -3.35 22.00 -24.87
C LEU A 8 -2.36 21.08 -25.55
N TRP A 9 -2.40 19.81 -25.18
CA TRP A 9 -1.60 18.76 -25.78
C TRP A 9 -2.50 17.63 -26.23
N THR A 10 -2.37 17.26 -27.50
CA THR A 10 -3.06 16.11 -28.06
C THR A 10 -2.23 14.87 -27.79
N MET A 11 -2.81 13.92 -27.05
CA MET A 11 -2.21 12.62 -26.79
C MET A 11 -1.96 11.87 -28.10
N ILE A 12 -0.85 11.15 -28.18
CA ILE A 12 -0.52 10.40 -29.39
C ILE A 12 -1.43 9.18 -29.46
N GLY A 13 -2.24 9.05 -30.51
CA GLY A 13 -3.12 7.89 -30.71
C GLY A 13 -4.50 8.01 -30.05
N HIS A 14 -4.79 9.10 -29.33
CA HIS A 14 -6.09 9.36 -28.72
C HIS A 14 -6.77 10.59 -29.36
N SER A 15 -8.09 10.68 -29.26
CA SER A 15 -8.88 11.83 -29.75
C SER A 15 -8.83 13.04 -28.83
N ASP A 16 -8.39 12.85 -27.58
CA ASP A 16 -8.56 13.82 -26.53
C ASP A 16 -7.37 14.79 -26.43
N SER A 17 -7.69 16.05 -26.12
CA SER A 17 -6.69 17.06 -25.75
C SER A 17 -6.66 17.23 -24.24
N LEU A 18 -5.46 17.19 -23.68
CA LEU A 18 -5.20 17.41 -22.27
C LEU A 18 -4.62 18.80 -22.04
N THR A 19 -5.01 19.43 -20.95
CA THR A 19 -4.32 20.59 -20.43
C THR A 19 -3.09 20.11 -19.68
N MET A 20 -1.92 20.35 -20.26
CA MET A 20 -0.63 20.02 -19.65
C MET A 20 -0.07 21.21 -18.88
N PRO A 21 0.66 20.97 -17.78
CA PRO A 21 1.33 22.03 -17.05
C PRO A 21 2.37 22.70 -17.97
N SER A 22 2.48 24.03 -17.93
CA SER A 22 3.40 24.81 -18.78
C SER A 22 4.89 24.69 -18.40
N TYR A 23 5.26 23.59 -17.75
CA TYR A 23 6.58 23.36 -17.18
C TYR A 23 7.54 22.77 -18.22
N THR A 24 8.80 23.21 -18.18
CA THR A 24 9.86 22.66 -19.02
C THR A 24 11.11 22.44 -18.19
N ASP A 25 11.79 21.33 -18.44
CA ASP A 25 13.01 20.94 -17.73
C ASP A 25 13.94 20.12 -18.63
N SER A 26 15.09 19.75 -18.06
CA SER A 26 16.12 18.91 -18.69
C SER A 26 16.23 17.52 -18.04
N MET A 27 15.26 17.12 -17.21
CA MET A 27 15.26 15.80 -16.62
C MET A 27 15.12 14.74 -17.73
N PRO A 28 15.99 13.73 -17.77
CA PRO A 28 15.88 12.67 -18.76
C PRO A 28 14.63 11.84 -18.51
N LEU A 29 14.12 11.24 -19.59
CA LEU A 29 13.11 10.20 -19.49
C LEU A 29 13.73 9.00 -18.76
N PHE A 30 13.05 8.47 -17.75
CA PHE A 30 13.54 7.29 -17.05
C PHE A 30 13.46 6.06 -17.95
N GLU A 31 14.48 5.22 -17.90
CA GLU A 31 14.62 4.06 -18.80
C GLU A 31 13.36 3.16 -18.81
N ARG A 32 12.78 2.92 -17.64
CA ARG A 32 11.64 2.01 -17.46
C ARG A 32 10.26 2.62 -17.77
N THR A 33 10.23 3.91 -18.10
CA THR A 33 9.00 4.60 -18.56
C THR A 33 8.78 4.47 -20.06
N GLY A 34 9.79 4.05 -20.82
CA GLY A 34 9.69 3.85 -22.26
C GLY A 34 8.99 2.54 -22.62
N GLU A 35 8.75 2.37 -23.91
CA GLU A 35 8.33 1.12 -24.53
C GLU A 35 9.28 -0.05 -24.18
N TRP A 36 8.74 -1.26 -24.16
CA TRP A 36 9.55 -2.46 -23.95
C TRP A 36 10.22 -2.91 -25.24
N SER A 37 11.52 -3.20 -25.16
CA SER A 37 12.28 -3.84 -26.23
C SER A 37 12.94 -5.11 -25.71
N GLY A 38 12.19 -6.22 -25.70
CA GLY A 38 12.65 -7.49 -25.16
C GLY A 38 12.36 -7.62 -23.66
N THR A 39 13.39 -7.91 -22.87
CA THR A 39 13.28 -8.15 -21.42
C THR A 39 13.95 -7.06 -20.61
N ARG A 40 13.52 -6.87 -19.36
CA ARG A 40 14.17 -6.00 -18.36
C ARG A 40 14.62 -6.83 -17.15
N CYS A 41 15.69 -6.41 -16.50
CA CYS A 41 16.14 -7.02 -15.25
C CYS A 41 15.23 -6.59 -14.09
N PHE A 42 14.88 -7.53 -13.22
CA PHE A 42 14.16 -7.32 -11.97
C PHE A 42 14.94 -7.99 -10.84
N GLU A 43 15.12 -7.28 -9.73
CA GLU A 43 15.82 -7.76 -8.53
C GLU A 43 14.80 -8.30 -7.54
N LEU A 44 14.44 -9.58 -7.68
CA LEU A 44 13.50 -10.25 -6.78
C LEU A 44 14.19 -10.70 -5.48
N PRO A 45 13.42 -10.99 -4.40
CA PRO A 45 14.00 -11.51 -3.15
C PRO A 45 14.88 -12.76 -3.34
N HIS A 46 14.52 -13.63 -4.28
CA HIS A 46 15.22 -14.88 -4.58
C HIS A 46 16.32 -14.75 -5.65
N GLY A 47 16.58 -13.54 -6.15
CA GLY A 47 17.61 -13.26 -7.14
C GLY A 47 17.11 -12.46 -8.34
N ALA A 48 18.06 -11.94 -9.11
CA ALA A 48 17.77 -11.15 -10.29
C ALA A 48 17.31 -12.04 -11.47
N MET A 49 16.27 -11.60 -12.18
CA MET A 49 15.77 -12.28 -13.37
C MET A 49 15.40 -11.29 -14.48
N HIS A 50 15.42 -11.77 -15.73
CA HIS A 50 14.95 -10.99 -16.86
C HIS A 50 13.50 -11.36 -17.15
N LEU A 51 12.61 -10.39 -17.08
CA LEU A 51 11.19 -10.55 -17.39
C LEU A 51 10.89 -9.91 -18.74
N THR A 52 9.99 -10.52 -19.50
CA THR A 52 9.25 -9.86 -20.59
C THR A 52 8.20 -8.90 -20.00
N GLU A 53 7.61 -8.04 -20.85
CA GLU A 53 6.54 -7.13 -20.41
C GLU A 53 5.33 -7.89 -19.86
N GLU A 54 4.98 -9.03 -20.48
CA GLU A 54 3.86 -9.88 -20.03
C GLU A 54 4.13 -10.52 -18.67
N GLU A 55 5.35 -11.03 -18.45
CA GLU A 55 5.74 -11.60 -17.15
C GLU A 55 5.79 -10.51 -16.06
N ALA A 56 6.24 -9.30 -16.39
CA ALA A 56 6.20 -8.16 -15.49
C ALA A 56 4.76 -7.73 -15.17
N TYR A 57 3.85 -7.77 -16.16
CA TYR A 57 2.42 -7.49 -15.95
C TYR A 57 1.83 -8.49 -14.95
N VAL A 58 2.10 -9.79 -15.14
CA VAL A 58 1.66 -10.84 -14.22
C VAL A 58 2.25 -10.62 -12.83
N LEU A 59 3.54 -10.30 -12.71
CA LEU A 59 4.17 -10.01 -11.42
C LEU A 59 3.49 -8.85 -10.70
N TYR A 60 3.28 -7.72 -11.36
CA TYR A 60 2.66 -6.55 -10.72
C TYR A 60 1.18 -6.75 -10.40
N ARG A 61 0.44 -7.47 -11.24
CA ARG A 61 -0.92 -7.92 -10.89
C ARG A 61 -0.88 -8.79 -9.65
N ASP A 62 -0.03 -9.80 -9.60
CA ASP A 62 0.06 -10.71 -8.45
C ASP A 62 0.45 -9.95 -7.18
N ILE A 63 1.35 -8.95 -7.26
CA ILE A 63 1.64 -8.05 -6.14
C ILE A 63 0.37 -7.34 -5.68
N ILE A 64 -0.41 -6.75 -6.59
CA ILE A 64 -1.66 -6.07 -6.24
C ILE A 64 -2.64 -7.05 -5.58
N GLU A 65 -2.98 -8.13 -6.26
CA GLU A 65 -4.07 -9.02 -5.87
C GLU A 65 -3.73 -9.82 -4.62
N LYS A 66 -2.52 -10.37 -4.52
CA LYS A 66 -2.10 -11.18 -3.37
C LYS A 66 -1.78 -10.34 -2.14
N THR A 67 -1.39 -9.07 -2.31
CA THR A 67 -1.07 -8.18 -1.17
C THR A 67 -2.31 -7.44 -0.68
N THR A 68 -3.19 -6.98 -1.57
CA THR A 68 -4.36 -6.19 -1.15
C THR A 68 -5.63 -7.01 -1.02
N GLY A 69 -5.67 -8.23 -1.60
CA GLY A 69 -6.89 -9.04 -1.71
C GLY A 69 -7.88 -8.54 -2.75
N VAL A 70 -7.57 -7.45 -3.47
CA VAL A 70 -8.47 -6.82 -4.42
C VAL A 70 -8.01 -7.10 -5.84
N GLY A 71 -8.91 -7.67 -6.64
CA GLY A 71 -8.68 -7.94 -8.07
C GLY A 71 -8.48 -6.65 -8.88
N ILE A 72 -7.72 -6.74 -9.97
CA ILE A 72 -7.64 -5.64 -10.94
C ILE A 72 -8.72 -5.78 -12.02
N ASP A 73 -9.24 -4.66 -12.51
CA ASP A 73 -10.02 -4.67 -13.75
C ASP A 73 -9.08 -4.81 -14.95
N THR A 74 -9.41 -5.73 -15.85
CA THR A 74 -8.66 -6.00 -17.08
C THR A 74 -9.47 -5.71 -18.34
N GLY A 75 -10.59 -5.00 -18.17
CA GLY A 75 -11.41 -4.48 -19.24
C GLY A 75 -10.64 -3.62 -20.22
N ALA A 76 -11.15 -3.53 -21.46
CA ALA A 76 -10.52 -2.71 -22.48
C ALA A 76 -10.59 -1.23 -22.10
N GLY A 77 -9.43 -0.56 -22.04
CA GLY A 77 -9.33 0.83 -21.61
C GLY A 77 -9.08 0.99 -20.11
N GLU A 78 -9.27 -0.04 -19.29
CA GLU A 78 -9.04 0.06 -17.86
C GLU A 78 -7.55 0.19 -17.53
N ARG A 79 -7.26 1.00 -16.51
CA ARG A 79 -5.91 1.23 -16.00
C ARG A 79 -5.86 0.96 -14.51
N SER A 80 -4.88 0.18 -14.09
CA SER A 80 -4.53 0.02 -12.69
C SER A 80 -3.19 0.65 -12.42
N ILE A 81 -3.12 1.43 -11.36
CA ILE A 81 -1.90 2.11 -10.92
C ILE A 81 -1.45 1.47 -9.62
N LEU A 82 -0.21 1.00 -9.54
CA LEU A 82 0.40 0.52 -8.31
C LEU A 82 1.44 1.54 -7.84
N GLY A 83 1.31 2.02 -6.61
CA GLY A 83 2.37 2.67 -5.87
C GLY A 83 3.11 1.65 -5.01
N MET A 84 4.40 1.50 -5.24
CA MET A 84 5.29 0.76 -4.35
C MET A 84 6.11 1.75 -3.53
N ARG A 85 5.79 1.83 -2.25
CA ARG A 85 6.52 2.67 -1.30
C ARG A 85 7.84 2.02 -0.90
N GLY A 86 8.92 2.77 -1.02
CA GLY A 86 10.29 2.44 -0.65
C GLY A 86 10.99 1.39 -1.51
N ALA A 87 10.57 1.26 -2.77
CA ALA A 87 11.28 0.48 -3.77
C ALA A 87 11.58 1.33 -5.01
N TRP A 88 12.74 1.09 -5.60
CA TRP A 88 13.08 1.61 -6.92
C TRP A 88 12.43 0.76 -8.03
N PRO A 89 12.19 1.34 -9.22
CA PRO A 89 11.67 0.61 -10.37
C PRO A 89 12.46 -0.68 -10.66
N GLY A 90 11.75 -1.81 -10.73
CA GLY A 90 12.34 -3.14 -10.93
C GLY A 90 13.00 -3.78 -9.72
N THR A 91 12.92 -3.17 -8.55
CA THR A 91 13.46 -3.71 -7.29
C THR A 91 12.32 -3.97 -6.30
N PHE A 92 12.52 -4.90 -5.37
CA PHE A 92 11.55 -5.24 -4.33
C PHE A 92 12.18 -5.24 -2.93
N SER A 93 13.39 -4.69 -2.81
CA SER A 93 14.07 -4.52 -1.54
C SER A 93 13.79 -3.12 -1.00
N TRP A 94 13.46 -3.04 0.29
CA TRP A 94 13.29 -1.77 0.97
C TRP A 94 14.56 -0.91 0.88
N ASN A 95 14.40 0.31 0.36
CA ASN A 95 15.51 1.24 0.16
C ASN A 95 15.68 2.27 1.31
N GLY A 96 15.02 2.04 2.46
CA GLY A 96 14.97 3.00 3.57
C GLY A 96 13.96 4.13 3.38
N ASN A 97 13.37 4.24 2.19
CA ASN A 97 12.44 5.27 1.74
C ASN A 97 12.83 6.70 2.15
N THR A 98 14.11 7.11 2.20
CA THR A 98 14.56 8.46 2.64
C THR A 98 13.58 9.62 2.32
N PRO A 99 13.17 10.47 3.29
CA PRO A 99 12.08 11.42 3.06
C PRO A 99 12.46 12.46 2.01
N ASN A 100 11.44 13.05 1.38
CA ASN A 100 11.60 14.19 0.46
C ASN A 100 12.37 13.87 -0.83
N TYR A 101 12.36 12.61 -1.26
CA TYR A 101 12.97 12.14 -2.50
C TYR A 101 11.95 11.38 -3.36
N PHE A 102 12.34 11.12 -4.61
CA PHE A 102 11.56 10.32 -5.57
C PHE A 102 12.10 8.89 -5.63
N ASN A 103 11.99 8.21 -4.50
CA ASN A 103 12.55 6.90 -4.22
C ASN A 103 11.51 5.80 -4.03
N ASP A 104 10.32 6.06 -4.53
CA ASP A 104 9.25 5.10 -4.69
C ASP A 104 9.07 4.79 -6.18
N THR A 105 8.17 3.85 -6.45
CA THR A 105 7.77 3.50 -7.81
C THR A 105 6.28 3.70 -8.00
N LEU A 106 5.88 4.35 -9.08
CA LEU A 106 4.54 4.23 -9.64
C LEU A 106 4.59 3.33 -10.86
N ILE A 107 3.68 2.36 -10.93
CA ILE A 107 3.56 1.41 -12.02
C ILE A 107 2.18 1.55 -12.63
N VAL A 108 2.10 1.69 -13.95
CA VAL A 108 0.85 1.61 -14.70
C VAL A 108 0.79 0.25 -15.36
N ILE A 109 -0.26 -0.52 -15.10
CA ILE A 109 -0.53 -1.79 -15.77
C ILE A 109 -1.90 -1.76 -16.45
N TRP A 110 -1.98 -2.41 -17.62
CA TRP A 110 -3.23 -2.55 -18.37
C TRP A 110 -3.17 -3.72 -19.34
N LYS A 111 -4.33 -4.11 -19.86
CA LYS A 111 -4.42 -5.02 -21.00
C LYS A 111 -4.88 -4.31 -22.25
N GLU A 112 -4.19 -4.58 -23.35
CA GLU A 112 -4.61 -4.16 -24.68
C GLU A 112 -4.50 -5.34 -25.64
N ASN A 113 -5.58 -5.63 -26.38
CA ASN A 113 -5.65 -6.76 -27.31
C ASN A 113 -5.24 -8.11 -26.69
N GLY A 114 -5.51 -8.30 -25.40
CA GLY A 114 -5.19 -9.51 -24.64
C GLY A 114 -3.74 -9.61 -24.16
N ARG A 115 -2.90 -8.60 -24.40
CA ARG A 115 -1.51 -8.51 -23.92
C ARG A 115 -1.42 -7.57 -22.72
N GLY A 116 -0.69 -7.96 -21.69
CA GLY A 116 -0.33 -7.14 -20.56
C GLY A 116 0.75 -6.12 -20.91
N HIS A 117 0.60 -4.92 -20.37
CA HIS A 117 1.51 -3.81 -20.55
C HIS A 117 1.91 -3.20 -19.22
N VAL A 118 3.14 -2.69 -19.14
CA VAL A 118 3.72 -2.16 -17.89
C VAL A 118 4.56 -0.92 -18.17
N ARG A 119 4.38 0.14 -17.38
CA ARG A 119 5.29 1.29 -17.33
C ARG A 119 5.63 1.62 -15.89
N GLU A 120 6.90 1.87 -15.61
CA GLU A 120 7.39 2.14 -14.25
C GLU A 120 8.05 3.51 -14.19
N PHE A 121 7.68 4.29 -13.19
CA PHE A 121 8.09 5.67 -12.98
C PHE A 121 8.72 5.79 -11.60
N HIS A 122 9.88 6.45 -11.52
CA HIS A 122 10.31 6.95 -10.23
C HIS A 122 9.31 7.99 -9.73
N ALA A 123 8.94 7.88 -8.47
CA ALA A 123 7.91 8.69 -7.88
C ALA A 123 8.18 8.94 -6.39
N HIS A 124 7.34 9.77 -5.81
CA HIS A 124 7.13 9.87 -4.38
C HIS A 124 5.68 9.50 -4.10
N THR A 125 5.44 8.62 -3.14
CA THR A 125 4.15 8.03 -2.77
C THR A 125 3.82 8.23 -1.28
N ASP A 126 4.62 9.06 -0.63
CA ASP A 126 4.53 9.37 0.80
C ASP A 126 4.31 10.88 0.99
N THR A 127 4.35 11.35 2.23
CA THR A 127 4.32 12.77 2.55
C THR A 127 5.70 13.40 2.37
N GLY A 128 5.76 14.53 1.65
CA GLY A 128 7.01 15.27 1.45
C GLY A 128 7.47 15.96 2.74
N ALA A 129 8.76 16.26 2.90
CA ALA A 129 9.28 16.91 4.12
C ALA A 129 9.03 18.42 4.20
N TYR A 130 8.14 18.98 3.37
CA TYR A 130 7.79 20.39 3.46
C TYR A 130 6.64 20.59 4.44
N ASN A 131 6.74 21.61 5.30
CA ASN A 131 5.69 21.94 6.24
C ASN A 131 4.58 22.75 5.55
N PHE A 132 3.43 22.11 5.31
CA PHE A 132 2.24 22.77 4.74
C PHE A 132 1.32 23.39 5.79
N GLY A 133 1.66 23.30 7.08
CA GLY A 133 0.83 23.72 8.22
C GLY A 133 0.02 22.57 8.82
N TYR A 134 -0.62 22.86 9.95
CA TYR A 134 -1.41 21.88 10.71
C TYR A 134 -2.54 21.30 9.88
N HIS A 135 -2.67 19.98 9.86
CA HIS A 135 -3.65 19.22 9.07
C HIS A 135 -3.58 19.39 7.55
N ASN A 136 -2.43 19.80 7.02
CA ASN A 136 -2.24 20.00 5.59
C ASN A 136 -1.32 18.97 4.95
N SER A 137 -0.71 18.08 5.75
CA SER A 137 0.17 17.01 5.30
C SER A 137 -0.33 15.67 5.84
N SER A 138 -0.52 14.68 4.98
CA SER A 138 -0.95 13.35 5.42
C SER A 138 -0.59 12.26 4.42
N SER A 139 -0.33 11.06 4.93
CA SER A 139 0.00 9.91 4.09
C SER A 139 -1.22 9.02 3.89
N LEU A 140 -1.36 8.52 2.65
CA LEU A 140 -2.24 7.38 2.39
C LEU A 140 -1.67 6.16 3.12
N ARG A 141 -2.56 5.37 3.72
CA ARG A 141 -2.18 4.07 4.28
C ARG A 141 -1.86 3.08 3.16
N PRO A 142 -0.79 2.29 3.27
CA PRO A 142 -0.48 1.27 2.28
C PRO A 142 -1.38 0.02 2.43
N ASN A 143 -1.12 -0.95 1.57
CA ASN A 143 -1.72 -2.28 1.45
C ASN A 143 -3.23 -2.26 1.23
N ARG A 144 -3.68 -1.34 0.37
CA ARG A 144 -5.09 -1.18 0.00
C ARG A 144 -5.27 -0.49 -1.35
N ARG A 145 -6.50 -0.50 -1.84
CA ARG A 145 -6.95 0.21 -3.03
C ARG A 145 -7.58 1.54 -2.65
N TYR A 146 -7.35 2.55 -3.49
CA TYR A 146 -8.00 3.84 -3.49
C TYR A 146 -8.64 4.11 -4.85
N ARG A 147 -9.82 4.70 -4.85
CA ARG A 147 -10.55 5.03 -6.09
C ARG A 147 -10.13 6.38 -6.62
N TYR A 148 -9.62 6.42 -7.84
CA TYR A 148 -9.24 7.65 -8.54
C TYR A 148 -10.05 7.80 -9.82
N LYS A 149 -9.94 8.98 -10.43
CA LYS A 149 -10.41 9.26 -11.78
C LYS A 149 -9.43 10.10 -12.54
N ASN A 150 -9.52 10.04 -13.86
CA ASN A 150 -8.92 11.01 -14.75
C ASN A 150 -9.56 12.39 -14.52
N GLY A 151 -8.84 13.29 -13.88
CA GLY A 151 -9.39 14.55 -13.37
C GLY A 151 -8.43 15.73 -13.52
N TRP A 152 -8.42 16.59 -12.50
CA TRP A 152 -7.67 17.85 -12.51
C TRP A 152 -6.84 18.01 -11.26
N HIS A 153 -5.65 18.59 -11.44
CA HIS A 153 -4.83 19.12 -10.36
C HIS A 153 -4.39 20.54 -10.73
N ARG A 154 -4.82 21.54 -9.95
CA ARG A 154 -4.37 22.94 -10.07
C ARG A 154 -4.31 23.48 -11.51
N GLY A 155 -5.33 23.16 -12.31
CA GLY A 155 -5.50 23.68 -13.68
C GLY A 155 -4.84 22.86 -14.79
N TYR A 156 -4.28 21.69 -14.51
CA TYR A 156 -3.86 20.71 -15.52
C TYR A 156 -4.45 19.33 -15.24
N ASN A 157 -4.48 18.45 -16.24
CA ASN A 157 -5.03 17.10 -16.11
C ASN A 157 -4.10 16.18 -15.32
N ALA A 158 -4.66 15.42 -14.39
CA ALA A 158 -3.96 14.53 -13.46
C ALA A 158 -4.91 13.43 -12.96
N LEU A 159 -4.41 12.43 -12.23
CA LEU A 159 -5.32 11.48 -11.57
C LEU A 159 -5.75 12.06 -10.23
N GLN A 160 -7.06 12.18 -10.06
CA GLN A 160 -7.69 12.79 -8.89
C GLN A 160 -8.36 11.70 -8.07
N ILE A 161 -8.12 11.68 -6.75
CA ILE A 161 -8.87 10.78 -5.87
C ILE A 161 -10.37 11.07 -5.96
N ASP A 162 -11.17 10.02 -6.11
CA ASP A 162 -12.63 10.04 -6.17
C ASP A 162 -13.24 9.20 -5.06
N GLU A 163 -12.60 9.28 -3.89
CA GLU A 163 -12.99 8.55 -2.70
C GLU A 163 -13.20 9.53 -1.55
N TRP A 164 -14.28 9.32 -0.81
CA TRP A 164 -14.65 10.13 0.34
C TRP A 164 -14.49 9.29 1.61
N GLY A 165 -14.12 9.91 2.71
CA GLY A 165 -14.09 9.24 4.01
C GLY A 165 -12.84 8.39 4.29
N TYR A 166 -12.00 8.12 3.27
CA TYR A 166 -10.78 7.34 3.43
C TYR A 166 -9.89 7.88 4.55
N LYS A 167 -9.30 6.97 5.33
CA LYS A 167 -8.41 7.34 6.42
C LYS A 167 -7.02 7.63 5.90
N VAL A 168 -6.50 8.74 6.40
CA VAL A 168 -5.10 9.11 6.26
C VAL A 168 -4.56 9.35 7.65
N ARG A 169 -3.26 9.24 7.76
CA ARG A 169 -2.57 9.55 9.01
C ARG A 169 -1.80 10.84 8.81
N ASP A 170 -1.95 11.73 9.77
CA ASP A 170 -1.44 13.10 9.73
C ASP A 170 -0.08 13.19 10.42
N ASP A 171 0.88 13.87 9.79
CA ASP A 171 2.14 14.31 10.40
C ASP A 171 1.91 15.68 11.05
N SER A 172 1.21 15.64 12.19
CA SER A 172 0.76 16.80 12.94
C SER A 172 1.86 17.37 13.84
N ASN A 173 2.82 16.55 14.27
CA ASN A 173 4.00 16.97 15.03
C ASN A 173 5.05 17.68 14.13
N LYS A 174 4.96 17.54 12.80
CA LYS A 174 5.74 18.24 11.77
C LYS A 174 7.23 17.90 11.77
N ASN A 175 7.63 16.72 12.23
CA ASN A 175 9.03 16.33 12.28
C ASN A 175 9.52 15.71 10.94
N GLY A 176 8.62 15.36 10.00
CA GLY A 176 8.97 14.60 8.79
C GLY A 176 9.32 13.14 9.06
N TYR A 177 8.98 12.67 10.26
CA TYR A 177 9.03 11.32 10.83
C TYR A 177 7.64 11.02 11.38
N TRP A 178 6.71 10.87 10.43
CA TRP A 178 5.33 10.45 10.66
C TRP A 178 5.23 9.13 11.47
N ASP A 179 6.30 8.35 11.37
CA ASP A 179 6.64 7.09 12.00
C ASP A 179 8.14 6.86 11.72
N ASP A 180 8.95 6.49 12.72
CA ASP A 180 10.42 6.51 12.59
C ASP A 180 10.96 5.62 11.44
N ASP A 181 10.19 4.63 10.99
CA ASP A 181 10.54 3.70 9.92
C ASP A 181 9.65 3.78 8.66
N ARG A 182 8.58 4.58 8.65
CA ARG A 182 7.81 4.97 7.44
C ARG A 182 7.01 3.86 6.78
N ASN A 183 6.54 2.91 7.57
CA ASN A 183 5.59 1.85 7.20
C ASN A 183 4.11 2.29 7.32
N GLY A 184 3.84 3.29 8.15
CA GLY A 184 2.55 3.85 8.49
C GLY A 184 1.94 3.33 9.77
N TRP A 185 2.71 2.59 10.58
CA TRP A 185 2.23 1.80 11.72
C TRP A 185 2.74 2.30 13.07
N LEU A 186 3.96 2.86 13.15
CA LEU A 186 4.44 3.41 14.42
C LEU A 186 3.65 4.66 14.82
N ASP A 187 3.41 4.80 16.12
CA ASP A 187 2.87 6.03 16.66
C ASP A 187 3.97 7.12 16.60
N GLY A 188 3.86 8.04 15.62
CA GLY A 188 4.67 9.25 15.52
C GLY A 188 4.54 10.19 16.75
N GLY A 189 3.75 9.83 17.75
CA GLY A 189 3.60 10.52 19.01
C GLY A 189 2.25 11.23 19.12
N SER A 190 1.96 11.81 20.29
CA SER A 190 0.60 12.23 20.64
C SER A 190 -0.03 13.34 19.79
N GLU A 191 0.72 13.98 18.89
CA GLU A 191 0.14 14.94 17.94
C GLU A 191 -0.29 14.28 16.62
N ASP A 192 0.37 13.19 16.20
CA ASP A 192 0.06 12.46 14.96
C ASP A 192 -1.17 11.58 15.18
N HIS A 193 -2.09 11.61 14.23
CA HIS A 193 -3.37 10.93 14.39
C HIS A 193 -4.02 10.61 13.05
N ASP A 194 -4.94 9.67 13.09
CA ASP A 194 -5.78 9.36 11.94
C ASP A 194 -6.89 10.38 11.78
N ARG A 195 -7.13 10.78 10.54
CA ARG A 195 -8.27 11.62 10.17
C ARG A 195 -8.81 11.26 8.81
N THR A 196 -9.90 11.92 8.45
CA THR A 196 -10.43 11.83 7.09
C THR A 196 -9.50 12.52 6.10
N GLY A 197 -9.16 11.80 5.03
CA GLY A 197 -8.35 12.28 3.93
C GLY A 197 -9.10 13.21 2.99
N SER A 198 -8.36 14.03 2.26
CA SER A 198 -8.88 14.76 1.11
C SER A 198 -7.76 15.09 0.13
N GLY A 199 -8.06 15.16 -1.17
CA GLY A 199 -7.21 15.79 -2.18
C GLY A 199 -5.85 15.12 -2.47
N HIS A 200 -5.68 13.83 -2.16
CA HIS A 200 -4.47 13.08 -2.51
C HIS A 200 -4.53 12.71 -4.00
N ASN A 201 -3.70 13.30 -4.84
CA ASN A 201 -3.75 13.13 -6.30
C ASN A 201 -2.44 12.52 -6.80
N ILE A 202 -2.45 11.91 -7.98
CA ILE A 202 -1.22 11.56 -8.70
C ILE A 202 -0.94 12.64 -9.74
N HIS A 203 0.14 13.40 -9.56
CA HIS A 203 0.41 14.58 -10.39
C HIS A 203 1.90 14.86 -10.63
N LEU A 204 2.20 15.86 -11.48
CA LEU A 204 3.57 16.30 -11.76
C LEU A 204 4.20 16.97 -10.53
N ALA A 205 5.47 16.65 -10.26
CA ALA A 205 6.38 17.53 -9.53
C ALA A 205 7.30 18.25 -10.52
N SER A 206 7.22 19.59 -10.58
CA SER A 206 8.03 20.39 -11.50
C SER A 206 9.45 20.61 -10.93
N VAL A 207 10.24 19.54 -10.95
CA VAL A 207 11.60 19.46 -10.43
C VAL A 207 12.60 19.20 -11.57
N ASN A 208 13.61 20.06 -11.69
CA ASN A 208 14.69 19.93 -12.69
C ASN A 208 16.03 19.67 -11.98
N ALA A 209 16.24 18.44 -11.54
CA ALA A 209 17.47 18.00 -10.89
C ALA A 209 17.70 16.51 -11.19
N PRO A 210 18.94 16.00 -11.14
CA PRO A 210 19.18 14.55 -11.19
C PRO A 210 18.39 13.82 -10.09
N LEU A 211 17.88 12.60 -10.37
CA LEU A 211 17.00 11.87 -9.46
C LEU A 211 17.56 11.75 -8.03
N GLY A 212 18.85 11.44 -7.88
CA GLY A 212 19.50 11.31 -6.56
C GLY A 212 19.61 12.62 -5.75
N SER A 213 19.36 13.78 -6.36
CA SER A 213 19.31 15.07 -5.68
C SER A 213 17.97 15.80 -5.84
N ALA A 214 17.04 15.23 -6.61
CA ALA A 214 15.71 15.77 -6.83
C ALA A 214 14.90 15.66 -5.55
N LYS A 215 14.38 16.80 -5.10
CA LYS A 215 13.63 16.93 -3.86
C LYS A 215 12.16 17.22 -4.15
N VAL A 216 11.27 16.56 -3.40
CA VAL A 216 9.82 16.74 -3.52
C VAL A 216 9.40 18.13 -3.04
N HIS A 217 9.96 18.59 -1.93
CA HIS A 217 9.63 19.85 -1.26
C HIS A 217 8.11 20.08 -1.18
N ASN A 218 7.66 21.25 -1.62
CA ASN A 218 6.27 21.67 -1.53
C ASN A 218 5.38 21.13 -2.67
N TRP A 219 5.86 20.14 -3.43
CA TRP A 219 5.06 19.48 -4.47
C TRP A 219 4.11 18.44 -3.91
N SER A 220 4.40 17.86 -2.75
CA SER A 220 3.51 16.88 -2.13
C SER A 220 3.35 17.12 -0.64
N ALA A 221 2.09 17.27 -0.23
CA ALA A 221 1.67 17.17 1.16
C ALA A 221 1.01 15.80 1.45
N GLY A 222 1.31 14.78 0.65
CA GLY A 222 0.62 13.48 0.65
C GLY A 222 0.21 12.97 -0.73
N CYS A 223 0.29 13.81 -1.76
CA CYS A 223 0.06 13.42 -3.14
C CYS A 223 1.19 12.53 -3.68
N GLN A 224 0.83 11.65 -4.60
CA GLN A 224 1.81 10.89 -5.36
C GLN A 224 2.37 11.78 -6.46
N THR A 225 3.68 11.87 -6.59
CA THR A 225 4.28 12.80 -7.56
C THR A 225 5.38 12.18 -8.41
N ILE A 226 5.36 12.51 -9.70
CA ILE A 226 6.37 12.10 -10.69
C ILE A 226 7.19 13.33 -11.06
N PRO A 227 8.53 13.28 -10.96
CA PRO A 227 9.36 14.42 -11.28
C PRO A 227 9.66 14.51 -12.79
N GLY A 228 9.70 15.75 -13.28
CA GLY A 228 10.09 16.05 -14.66
C GLY A 228 8.93 15.93 -15.66
N HIS A 229 8.80 16.93 -16.51
CA HIS A 229 7.77 17.08 -17.52
C HIS A 229 7.74 15.90 -18.50
N ARG A 230 8.91 15.41 -18.93
CA ARG A 230 8.98 14.27 -19.87
C ARG A 230 8.42 12.98 -19.26
N ASN A 231 8.74 12.71 -17.99
CA ASN A 231 8.23 11.54 -17.29
C ASN A 231 6.73 11.67 -17.02
N TRP A 232 6.27 12.86 -16.60
CA TRP A 232 4.84 13.12 -16.42
C TRP A 232 4.05 12.94 -17.71
N LYS A 233 4.54 13.49 -18.83
CA LYS A 233 3.92 13.29 -20.14
C LYS A 233 3.79 11.80 -20.48
N GLN A 234 4.87 11.04 -20.29
CA GLN A 234 4.86 9.60 -20.55
C GLN A 234 3.90 8.83 -19.64
N PHE A 235 3.74 9.26 -18.38
CA PHE A 235 2.77 8.68 -17.44
C PHE A 235 1.34 8.95 -17.88
N ILE A 236 1.01 10.21 -18.12
CA ILE A 236 -0.37 10.59 -18.45
C ILE A 236 -0.78 10.07 -19.83
N ASP A 237 0.16 9.96 -20.79
CA ASP A 237 -0.07 9.31 -22.10
C ASP A 237 -0.61 7.88 -21.96
N VAL A 238 -0.15 7.12 -20.96
CA VAL A 238 -0.53 5.72 -20.79
C VAL A 238 -1.62 5.50 -19.75
N ALA A 239 -1.72 6.38 -18.75
CA ALA A 239 -2.70 6.27 -17.68
C ALA A 239 -4.05 6.90 -18.04
N TRP A 240 -4.08 7.84 -18.99
CA TRP A 240 -5.27 8.59 -19.33
C TRP A 240 -6.06 7.94 -20.47
N GLU A 241 -7.37 7.87 -20.30
CA GLU A 241 -8.32 7.49 -21.36
C GLU A 241 -9.18 8.68 -21.74
N SER A 242 -10.11 9.06 -20.87
CA SER A 242 -10.95 10.24 -21.02
C SER A 242 -11.20 10.90 -19.66
N LEU A 243 -11.64 12.17 -19.66
CA LEU A 243 -11.96 12.89 -18.43
C LEU A 243 -13.12 12.18 -17.70
N GLY A 244 -12.89 11.85 -16.43
CA GLY A 244 -13.85 11.18 -15.55
C GLY A 244 -13.80 9.66 -15.59
N THR A 245 -12.99 9.05 -16.46
CA THR A 245 -12.75 7.60 -16.41
C THR A 245 -12.17 7.22 -15.04
N GLU A 246 -12.75 6.19 -14.42
CA GLU A 246 -12.30 5.62 -13.15
C GLU A 246 -10.93 4.97 -13.32
N VAL A 247 -10.12 5.02 -12.27
CA VAL A 247 -8.78 4.44 -12.22
C VAL A 247 -8.58 3.90 -10.82
N ASP A 248 -8.23 2.63 -10.70
CA ASP A 248 -7.88 2.06 -9.41
C ASP A 248 -6.41 2.32 -9.09
N TYR A 249 -6.16 2.90 -7.91
CA TYR A 249 -4.81 3.11 -7.37
C TYR A 249 -4.58 2.20 -6.17
N TYR A 250 -3.67 1.27 -6.30
CA TYR A 250 -3.23 0.39 -5.22
C TYR A 250 -1.95 0.94 -4.64
N LEU A 251 -1.86 1.06 -3.31
CA LEU A 251 -0.64 1.43 -2.63
C LEU A 251 -0.16 0.23 -1.80
N VAL A 252 1.10 -0.14 -1.95
CA VAL A 252 1.74 -1.25 -1.24
C VAL A 252 3.03 -0.76 -0.60
N ASP A 253 3.27 -1.15 0.65
CA ASP A 253 4.59 -1.01 1.27
C ASP A 253 5.47 -2.19 0.86
N THR A 254 6.69 -1.90 0.40
CA THR A 254 7.59 -2.93 -0.13
C THR A 254 7.96 -3.99 0.93
N ARG A 255 7.96 -3.62 2.23
CA ARG A 255 8.26 -4.56 3.31
C ARG A 255 7.15 -5.59 3.54
N ASP A 256 5.93 -5.25 3.15
CA ASP A 256 4.73 -6.03 3.42
C ASP A 256 4.12 -6.62 2.13
N ILE A 257 4.93 -6.80 1.08
CA ILE A 257 4.49 -7.54 -0.10
C ILE A 257 4.23 -8.99 0.33
N SER A 258 3.04 -9.52 0.01
CA SER A 258 2.68 -10.88 0.40
C SER A 258 3.76 -11.89 -0.06
N PRO A 259 4.28 -12.75 0.84
CA PRO A 259 5.25 -13.78 0.46
C PRO A 259 4.78 -14.70 -0.67
N ARG A 260 3.45 -14.86 -0.79
CA ARG A 260 2.76 -15.63 -1.83
C ARG A 260 2.96 -15.12 -3.25
N VAL A 261 3.47 -13.90 -3.42
CA VAL A 261 3.91 -13.37 -4.71
C VAL A 261 5.14 -14.14 -5.20
N TRP A 262 6.02 -14.55 -4.28
CA TRP A 262 7.32 -15.12 -4.59
C TRP A 262 7.34 -16.64 -4.60
N SER A 263 6.52 -17.25 -3.75
CA SER A 263 6.40 -18.69 -3.58
C SER A 263 4.94 -19.10 -3.43
N GLU A 264 4.54 -20.18 -4.09
CA GLU A 264 3.27 -20.82 -3.77
C GLU A 264 3.36 -21.42 -2.36
N CYS A 265 2.25 -21.31 -1.64
CA CYS A 265 2.23 -21.46 -0.21
C CYS A 265 0.90 -22.11 0.17
N THR A 266 0.95 -23.18 0.95
CA THR A 266 -0.25 -23.84 1.47
C THR A 266 -0.55 -23.22 2.82
N PRO A 267 -1.75 -22.65 3.03
CA PRO A 267 -2.12 -22.08 4.32
C PRO A 267 -1.83 -23.06 5.46
N ASP A 268 -1.06 -22.60 6.44
CA ASP A 268 -0.70 -23.35 7.65
C ASP A 268 -0.89 -22.53 8.94
N GLY A 269 -1.13 -21.23 8.82
CA GLY A 269 -1.33 -20.31 9.93
C GLY A 269 -0.05 -19.61 10.38
N SER A 270 1.02 -19.69 9.62
CA SER A 270 2.21 -18.84 9.79
C SER A 270 2.00 -17.46 9.16
N HIS A 271 2.89 -16.51 9.45
CA HIS A 271 2.96 -15.21 8.77
C HIS A 271 3.21 -15.35 7.26
N GLU A 272 4.00 -16.35 6.85
CA GLU A 272 4.25 -16.62 5.42
C GLU A 272 2.99 -17.17 4.72
N CYS A 273 2.23 -18.02 5.43
CA CYS A 273 1.08 -18.76 4.92
C CYS A 273 -0.13 -18.70 5.85
N PRO A 274 -0.75 -17.52 6.03
CA PRO A 274 -1.86 -17.36 6.95
C PRO A 274 -3.11 -18.09 6.47
N TRP A 275 -4.00 -18.44 7.40
CA TRP A 275 -5.31 -18.98 7.07
C TRP A 275 -6.21 -17.88 6.49
N GLU A 276 -6.68 -18.06 5.26
CA GLU A 276 -7.57 -17.09 4.62
C GLU A 276 -8.99 -17.13 5.19
N ILE A 277 -9.51 -15.96 5.55
CA ILE A 277 -10.91 -15.74 5.89
C ILE A 277 -11.62 -15.31 4.61
N THR A 278 -12.41 -16.22 4.04
CA THR A 278 -13.03 -16.05 2.71
C THR A 278 -14.53 -15.77 2.76
N SER A 279 -15.09 -15.57 3.96
CA SER A 279 -16.50 -15.28 4.17
C SER A 279 -16.70 -14.26 5.28
N ASN A 280 -17.77 -13.45 5.17
CA ASN A 280 -18.18 -12.47 6.18
C ASN A 280 -18.60 -13.09 7.51
N SER A 281 -18.80 -14.40 7.58
CA SER A 281 -18.96 -15.14 8.84
C SER A 281 -18.08 -16.36 8.76
N PHE A 282 -17.13 -16.46 9.67
CA PHE A 282 -16.07 -17.45 9.66
C PHE A 282 -15.88 -18.04 11.06
N VAL A 283 -15.73 -19.36 11.12
CA VAL A 283 -15.46 -20.08 12.37
C VAL A 283 -14.33 -21.07 12.13
N SER A 284 -13.33 -21.05 13.01
CA SER A 284 -12.16 -21.92 12.95
C SER A 284 -11.92 -22.56 14.32
N GLN A 285 -11.67 -23.87 14.34
CA GLN A 285 -11.26 -24.60 15.55
C GLN A 285 -9.84 -25.11 15.34
N ARG A 286 -8.90 -24.62 16.14
CA ARG A 286 -7.46 -24.90 16.00
C ARG A 286 -6.80 -24.93 17.36
N THR A 287 -5.48 -25.13 17.36
CA THR A 287 -4.66 -25.15 18.55
C THR A 287 -3.39 -24.33 18.30
N THR A 288 -2.92 -23.63 19.32
CA THR A 288 -1.55 -23.07 19.33
C THR A 288 -0.54 -24.08 19.86
N GLU A 289 -0.97 -25.20 20.46
CA GLU A 289 -0.07 -26.22 20.98
C GLU A 289 0.73 -26.90 19.86
N GLY A 290 2.06 -26.94 20.01
CA GLY A 290 2.97 -27.55 19.05
C GLY A 290 3.21 -26.74 17.77
N ILE A 291 2.57 -25.57 17.63
CA ILE A 291 2.90 -24.59 16.59
C ILE A 291 4.32 -24.05 16.84
N GLN A 292 5.05 -23.81 15.76
CA GLN A 292 6.45 -23.33 15.82
C GLN A 292 6.58 -21.83 15.58
N THR A 293 5.53 -21.20 15.04
CA THR A 293 5.46 -19.75 14.80
C THR A 293 5.33 -19.02 16.14
N SER A 294 6.21 -18.05 16.36
CA SER A 294 6.31 -17.18 17.53
C SER A 294 7.28 -16.06 17.15
N GLU A 295 6.81 -15.18 16.26
CA GLU A 295 7.54 -14.05 15.68
C GLU A 295 7.32 -12.76 16.50
N PHE A 296 6.16 -12.60 17.14
CA PHE A 296 5.80 -11.39 17.89
C PHE A 296 5.67 -11.63 19.40
N ASP A 297 6.66 -11.17 20.17
CA ASP A 297 6.63 -11.30 21.64
C ASP A 297 5.74 -10.23 22.33
N GLU A 298 5.55 -9.07 21.70
CA GLU A 298 4.77 -7.95 22.21
C GLU A 298 4.22 -7.12 21.02
N TYR A 299 3.02 -6.57 21.17
CA TYR A 299 2.34 -5.73 20.18
C TYR A 299 2.25 -4.30 20.68
N ASN A 300 2.35 -3.28 19.82
CA ASN A 300 2.33 -1.86 20.24
C ASN A 300 1.04 -1.43 20.96
N CYS A 301 -0.03 -2.20 20.84
CA CYS A 301 -1.32 -2.00 21.51
C CYS A 301 -1.38 -2.56 22.94
N SER A 302 -0.32 -3.24 23.43
CA SER A 302 -0.28 -3.93 24.73
C SER A 302 1.14 -4.00 25.31
N THR A 303 1.26 -4.44 26.55
CA THR A 303 2.56 -4.84 27.16
C THR A 303 2.47 -6.27 27.72
N ALA A 304 1.54 -7.05 27.19
CA ALA A 304 1.38 -8.46 27.55
C ALA A 304 2.53 -9.27 26.92
N ASP A 305 2.94 -10.33 27.62
CA ASP A 305 3.95 -11.28 27.12
C ASP A 305 3.26 -12.29 26.21
N GLU A 306 3.35 -12.04 24.91
CA GLU A 306 2.80 -12.87 23.83
C GLU A 306 3.91 -13.71 23.18
N SER A 307 5.01 -14.00 23.90
CA SER A 307 6.12 -14.83 23.39
C SER A 307 5.79 -16.33 23.21
N GLY A 308 4.51 -16.67 23.22
CA GLY A 308 4.04 -18.03 22.99
C GLY A 308 3.84 -18.33 21.50
N PRO A 309 3.36 -19.55 21.18
CA PRO A 309 3.03 -19.89 19.81
C PRO A 309 1.77 -19.18 19.32
N GLU A 310 1.80 -18.73 18.07
CA GLU A 310 0.73 -17.95 17.44
C GLU A 310 0.19 -18.59 16.16
N VAL A 311 -1.07 -18.28 15.82
CA VAL A 311 -1.71 -18.68 14.56
C VAL A 311 -2.30 -17.46 13.87
N VAL A 312 -1.89 -17.26 12.62
CA VAL A 312 -2.19 -16.09 11.80
C VAL A 312 -3.31 -16.38 10.81
N TYR A 313 -4.25 -15.45 10.72
CA TYR A 313 -5.34 -15.42 9.75
C TYR A 313 -5.26 -14.13 8.93
N LEU A 314 -5.70 -14.22 7.67
CA LEU A 314 -5.72 -13.12 6.73
C LEU A 314 -7.15 -12.78 6.33
N PHE A 315 -7.53 -11.53 6.53
CA PHE A 315 -8.80 -10.97 6.10
C PHE A 315 -8.56 -9.78 5.17
N THR A 316 -9.32 -9.68 4.08
CA THR A 316 -9.23 -8.56 3.14
C THR A 316 -10.63 -8.10 2.80
N THR A 317 -10.83 -6.77 2.75
CA THR A 317 -12.08 -6.16 2.33
C THR A 317 -11.84 -4.96 1.42
N ASP A 318 -12.78 -4.69 0.52
CA ASP A 318 -12.79 -3.52 -0.37
C ASP A 318 -13.97 -2.57 -0.06
N SER A 319 -14.69 -2.87 1.04
CA SER A 319 -15.74 -2.05 1.63
C SER A 319 -15.36 -1.64 3.07
N GLN A 320 -15.84 -0.49 3.47
CA GLN A 320 -15.85 -0.07 4.87
C GLN A 320 -16.91 -0.89 5.62
N GLY A 321 -16.63 -1.28 6.85
CA GLY A 321 -17.57 -2.04 7.69
C GLY A 321 -17.06 -2.28 9.10
N GLU A 322 -17.87 -2.96 9.91
CA GLU A 322 -17.50 -3.39 11.26
C GLU A 322 -17.01 -4.85 11.23
N ILE A 323 -15.85 -5.11 11.83
CA ILE A 323 -15.34 -6.48 12.07
C ILE A 323 -15.47 -6.83 13.55
N GLU A 324 -16.13 -7.94 13.83
CA GLU A 324 -16.24 -8.54 15.16
C GLU A 324 -15.39 -9.81 15.22
N ILE A 325 -14.52 -9.90 16.22
CA ILE A 325 -13.61 -11.04 16.38
C ILE A 325 -13.76 -11.58 17.80
N SER A 326 -13.87 -12.90 17.95
CA SER A 326 -13.86 -13.56 19.25
C SER A 326 -13.09 -14.87 19.27
N VAL A 327 -12.44 -15.14 20.40
CA VAL A 327 -11.72 -16.38 20.68
C VAL A 327 -12.25 -17.02 21.97
N GLU A 328 -12.46 -18.33 21.94
CA GLU A 328 -12.91 -19.14 23.08
C GLU A 328 -11.92 -20.29 23.31
N CYS A 329 -11.43 -20.45 24.54
CA CYS A 329 -10.59 -21.55 24.99
C CYS A 329 -10.98 -21.98 26.42
N ASP A 330 -10.57 -23.19 26.83
CA ASP A 330 -10.82 -23.72 28.17
C ASP A 330 -9.59 -23.52 29.08
N GLU A 331 -9.81 -23.20 30.37
CA GLU A 331 -8.70 -23.15 31.33
C GLU A 331 -7.96 -24.50 31.38
N PRO A 332 -6.60 -24.51 31.43
CA PRO A 332 -5.72 -23.39 31.76
C PRO A 332 -5.12 -22.65 30.54
N ILE A 333 -5.71 -22.83 29.36
CA ILE A 333 -5.31 -22.17 28.11
C ILE A 333 -5.67 -20.69 28.20
N ASP A 334 -4.79 -19.84 27.67
CA ASP A 334 -4.97 -18.39 27.60
C ASP A 334 -4.39 -17.92 26.27
N VAL A 335 -5.29 -17.79 25.29
CA VAL A 335 -4.95 -17.21 23.99
C VAL A 335 -5.64 -15.86 23.85
N ASP A 336 -4.89 -14.88 23.39
CA ASP A 336 -5.36 -13.53 23.11
C ASP A 336 -5.52 -13.33 21.60
N VAL A 337 -6.40 -12.41 21.21
CA VAL A 337 -6.62 -12.07 19.81
C VAL A 337 -6.18 -10.65 19.51
N HIS A 338 -5.44 -10.50 18.41
CA HIS A 338 -4.88 -9.25 17.92
C HIS A 338 -5.38 -8.98 16.50
N LEU A 339 -5.82 -7.75 16.24
CA LEU A 339 -6.16 -7.26 14.90
C LEU A 339 -5.07 -6.30 14.44
N LEU A 340 -4.42 -6.58 13.32
CA LEU A 340 -3.34 -5.78 12.74
C LEU A 340 -3.72 -5.33 11.31
N ASP A 341 -3.26 -4.15 10.87
CA ASP A 341 -3.43 -3.68 9.48
C ASP A 341 -2.19 -3.83 8.58
N ALA A 342 -1.19 -4.54 9.08
CA ALA A 342 -0.05 -5.11 8.35
C ALA A 342 0.56 -6.29 9.13
N ASP A 343 1.44 -7.04 8.49
CA ASP A 343 2.18 -8.14 9.13
C ASP A 343 3.38 -7.61 9.95
N ASP A 344 3.08 -6.82 10.99
CA ASP A 344 4.07 -6.18 11.87
C ASP A 344 3.46 -5.98 13.26
N ALA A 345 4.19 -6.34 14.33
CA ALA A 345 3.72 -6.17 15.71
C ALA A 345 3.37 -4.70 16.08
N ASN A 346 3.94 -3.73 15.36
CA ASN A 346 3.63 -2.31 15.51
C ASN A 346 2.39 -1.86 14.72
N ALA A 347 1.81 -2.74 13.89
CA ALA A 347 0.57 -2.50 13.19
C ALA A 347 -0.66 -2.99 13.97
N CYS A 348 -0.53 -3.30 15.26
CA CYS A 348 -1.68 -3.70 16.07
C CYS A 348 -2.65 -2.53 16.22
N LEU A 349 -3.84 -2.76 15.70
CA LEU A 349 -4.97 -1.87 15.85
C LEU A 349 -5.62 -2.06 17.22
N GLU A 350 -5.83 -3.31 17.62
CA GLU A 350 -6.54 -3.67 18.85
C GLU A 350 -6.21 -5.09 19.30
N ARG A 351 -6.24 -5.30 20.61
CA ARG A 351 -6.08 -6.60 21.27
C ARG A 351 -7.23 -6.85 22.23
N ALA A 352 -7.65 -8.10 22.37
CA ALA A 352 -8.53 -8.54 23.45
C ALA A 352 -8.24 -9.98 23.90
N HIS A 353 -8.55 -10.27 25.16
CA HIS A 353 -8.48 -11.63 25.71
C HIS A 353 -9.58 -12.56 25.22
N ARG A 354 -10.70 -12.01 24.72
CA ARG A 354 -11.80 -12.84 24.23
C ARG A 354 -12.50 -12.27 23.02
N SER A 355 -12.71 -10.97 22.95
CA SER A 355 -13.44 -10.38 21.84
C SER A 355 -13.15 -8.90 21.66
N LEU A 356 -13.13 -8.46 20.42
CA LEU A 356 -13.04 -7.06 20.02
C LEU A 356 -13.99 -6.78 18.85
N SER A 357 -14.37 -5.51 18.69
CA SER A 357 -15.11 -5.02 17.51
C SER A 357 -14.49 -3.72 17.04
N ARG A 358 -14.37 -3.54 15.73
CA ARG A 358 -13.76 -2.35 15.15
C ARG A 358 -14.33 -1.99 13.79
N ASP A 359 -14.57 -0.69 13.58
CA ASP A 359 -14.75 -0.14 12.24
C ASP A 359 -13.43 -0.22 11.45
N ILE A 360 -13.46 -0.91 10.32
CA ILE A 360 -12.34 -1.04 9.40
C ILE A 360 -12.67 -0.44 8.03
N GLU A 361 -11.62 -0.03 7.33
CA GLU A 361 -11.70 0.54 5.99
C GLU A 361 -11.30 -0.53 4.97
N PRO A 362 -11.47 -0.29 3.66
CA PRO A 362 -10.87 -1.13 2.63
C PRO A 362 -9.37 -1.38 2.91
N GLY A 363 -8.94 -2.64 2.83
CA GLY A 363 -7.57 -3.04 3.07
C GLY A 363 -7.40 -4.50 3.46
N ARG A 364 -6.14 -4.83 3.75
CA ARG A 364 -5.70 -6.12 4.28
C ARG A 364 -5.49 -6.04 5.80
N TYR A 365 -5.96 -7.06 6.49
CA TYR A 365 -5.90 -7.20 7.94
C TYR A 365 -5.41 -8.59 8.34
N PHE A 366 -4.61 -8.64 9.40
CA PHE A 366 -4.16 -9.87 10.02
C PHE A 366 -4.87 -10.04 11.37
N ILE A 367 -5.34 -11.25 11.62
CA ILE A 367 -5.89 -11.65 12.91
C ILE A 367 -4.95 -12.69 13.49
N VAL A 368 -4.29 -12.36 14.59
CA VAL A 368 -3.34 -13.26 15.25
C VAL A 368 -3.96 -13.77 16.54
N VAL A 369 -4.05 -15.09 16.66
CA VAL A 369 -4.40 -15.77 17.92
C VAL A 369 -3.11 -16.24 18.56
N ASP A 370 -2.73 -15.60 19.65
CA ASP A 370 -1.42 -15.74 20.29
C ASP A 370 -1.55 -16.33 21.69
N SER A 371 -0.55 -17.10 22.13
CA SER A 371 -0.59 -17.74 23.45
C SER A 371 0.13 -16.87 24.48
N TRP A 372 -0.61 -16.39 25.47
CA TRP A 372 -0.04 -15.61 26.55
C TRP A 372 0.95 -16.44 27.38
N VAL A 373 2.04 -15.80 27.80
CA VAL A 373 3.02 -16.35 28.74
C VAL A 373 2.82 -15.70 30.10
N ASP A 374 2.55 -16.52 31.11
CA ASP A 374 2.26 -15.98 32.43
C ASP A 374 3.50 -15.46 33.18
N GLY A 375 3.26 -14.82 34.33
CA GLY A 375 4.35 -14.25 35.15
C GLY A 375 5.35 -15.27 35.72
N ASP A 376 5.06 -16.57 35.63
CA ASP A 376 5.98 -17.66 35.99
C ASP A 376 6.73 -18.24 34.77
N GLY A 377 6.49 -17.69 33.57
CA GLY A 377 7.08 -18.12 32.30
C GLY A 377 6.40 -19.35 31.70
N VAL A 378 5.15 -19.64 32.09
CA VAL A 378 4.39 -20.78 31.55
C VAL A 378 3.57 -20.33 30.36
N VAL A 379 3.88 -20.88 29.19
CA VAL A 379 3.11 -20.69 27.95
C VAL A 379 1.72 -21.31 28.11
N ARG A 380 0.67 -20.53 27.83
CA ARG A 380 -0.73 -20.95 27.95
C ARG A 380 -1.34 -21.39 26.61
N SER A 381 -0.57 -22.11 25.80
CA SER A 381 -1.01 -22.61 24.50
C SER A 381 -2.08 -23.70 24.61
N GLY A 382 -2.94 -23.82 23.60
CA GLY A 382 -3.89 -24.92 23.48
C GLY A 382 -4.99 -24.70 22.45
N ASP A 383 -6.03 -25.53 22.55
CA ASP A 383 -7.18 -25.51 21.66
C ASP A 383 -8.04 -24.25 21.85
N TYR A 384 -8.50 -23.69 20.73
CA TYR A 384 -9.38 -22.53 20.70
C TYR A 384 -10.41 -22.61 19.56
N THR A 385 -11.48 -21.84 19.69
CA THR A 385 -12.43 -21.52 18.61
C THR A 385 -12.38 -20.03 18.31
N LEU A 386 -11.99 -19.67 17.09
CA LEU A 386 -12.03 -18.30 16.57
C LEU A 386 -13.34 -18.10 15.78
N ARG A 387 -14.00 -16.97 16.00
CA ARG A 387 -15.10 -16.47 15.17
C ARG A 387 -14.78 -15.07 14.66
N VAL A 388 -15.05 -14.85 13.39
CA VAL A 388 -14.88 -13.55 12.72
C VAL A 388 -16.14 -13.27 11.92
N ASP A 389 -16.78 -12.14 12.20
CA ASP A 389 -17.95 -11.65 11.48
C ASP A 389 -17.66 -10.24 10.94
N PHE A 390 -18.04 -9.97 9.68
CA PHE A 390 -17.85 -8.69 9.01
C PHE A 390 -19.18 -8.20 8.41
N SER A 391 -19.51 -6.93 8.68
CA SER A 391 -20.73 -6.28 8.19
C SER A 391 -20.40 -4.95 7.49
N ASP A 392 -20.72 -4.84 6.20
CA ASP A 392 -20.45 -3.67 5.34
C ASP A 392 -21.64 -2.75 5.05
#